data_AF-A0AA42AZQ9-F1
#
_entry.id   AF-A0AA42AZQ9-F1
#
_cell.length_a   1.000
_cell.length_b   1.000
_cell.length_c   1.000
_cell.angle_alpha   90.00
_cell.angle_beta   90.00
_cell.angle_gamma   90.00
#
_symmetry.space_group_name_H-M   'P 1'
#
loop_
_entity.id
_entity.type
_entity.pdbx_description
1 polymer ?
#
loop_
_entity_poly.entity_id
_entity_poly.type
_entity_poly.pdbx_seq_one_letter_code
_entity_poly.pdbx_strand_id
1 'polypeptide(L)'
;MMMISLPCRNTFLRTFSLYHSAPAITVAAAAAAYTTTTLQDIATNHKPGIAKVVLKKGKTQLFRDGSPMVYSGAVDRIIGRPPPKTGDIVLVADGTEKPIGWGLYNSVSMFCVRLMQLEDEAARDPSYALDMDRLLETRIGAAIDLRKALGLPSAHTNAYRLVNSEGDRLSGLIVDVFGELAVIASSAAWVEKYRQEIESYISRINEINHIKWRPSADILKEEGLELTDLDDSVASPSLQTVKVENILLHFGTNSTLTYSWKLLDLNGLTIFPGL
;
A
#
# COMPACT_ATOMS: atom_id res chain seq x y z
N MET A 1 -32.40 46.69 74.75
CA MET A 1 -32.42 45.57 75.71
C MET A 1 -32.65 44.29 74.93
N MET A 2 -31.87 43.29 75.27
CA MET A 2 -31.60 42.02 74.59
C MET A 2 -32.73 40.99 74.85
N MET A 3 -33.08 40.22 73.80
CA MET A 3 -33.73 38.88 73.79
C MET A 3 -35.11 38.75 74.52
N ILE A 4 -36.03 37.81 74.27
CA ILE A 4 -35.98 36.33 74.23
C ILE A 4 -37.35 35.79 73.71
N SER A 5 -37.34 34.73 72.88
CA SER A 5 -38.27 33.57 72.75
C SER A 5 -39.79 33.66 72.43
N LEU A 6 -40.16 33.11 71.25
CA LEU A 6 -41.17 32.04 70.88
C LEU A 6 -42.54 31.91 71.62
N PRO A 7 -43.53 31.13 71.10
CA PRO A 7 -43.78 30.54 69.75
C PRO A 7 -45.23 30.76 69.24
N CYS A 8 -45.56 30.35 68.02
CA CYS A 8 -46.93 29.92 67.70
C CYS A 8 -46.98 28.83 66.62
N ARG A 9 -47.65 27.72 66.96
CA ARG A 9 -47.97 26.58 66.09
C ARG A 9 -49.15 26.95 65.19
N ASN A 10 -49.19 26.41 63.96
CA ASN A 10 -50.46 25.85 63.50
C ASN A 10 -50.27 24.67 62.54
N THR A 11 -51.02 23.62 62.85
CA THR A 11 -50.99 22.29 62.24
C THR A 11 -52.00 22.26 61.11
N PHE A 12 -51.64 21.77 59.92
CA PHE A 12 -52.63 21.33 58.93
C PHE A 12 -52.15 20.07 58.22
N LEU A 13 -52.93 19.00 58.41
CA LEU A 13 -52.84 17.70 57.75
C LEU A 13 -53.35 17.82 56.30
N ARG A 14 -52.64 17.24 55.32
CA ARG A 14 -53.26 16.68 54.09
C ARG A 14 -52.48 15.47 53.57
N THR A 15 -53.09 14.31 53.78
CA THR A 15 -53.27 13.17 52.84
C THR A 15 -52.20 12.88 51.78
N PHE A 16 -51.57 11.72 51.96
CA PHE A 16 -50.89 10.92 50.93
C PHE A 16 -51.79 10.68 49.70
N SER A 17 -51.25 10.96 48.51
CA SER A 17 -51.74 10.41 47.24
C SER A 17 -50.55 9.88 46.46
N LEU A 18 -50.53 8.56 46.29
CA LEU A 18 -49.53 7.83 45.51
C LEU A 18 -49.77 8.12 44.02
N TYR A 19 -48.88 8.89 43.40
CA TYR A 19 -48.76 8.92 41.94
C TYR A 19 -47.38 8.42 41.55
N HIS A 20 -47.42 7.33 40.78
CA HIS A 20 -46.31 6.61 40.21
C HIS A 20 -45.76 7.42 39.03
N SER A 21 -44.66 8.14 39.24
CA SER A 21 -43.93 8.81 38.15
C SER A 21 -42.64 8.05 37.90
N ALA A 22 -42.62 7.30 36.80
CA ALA A 22 -41.46 6.56 36.32
C ALA A 22 -40.22 7.47 36.17
N PRO A 23 -39.00 6.97 36.44
CA PRO A 23 -37.81 7.76 36.20
C PRO A 23 -37.65 7.97 34.69
N ALA A 24 -37.48 9.22 34.28
CA ALA A 24 -36.95 9.58 32.98
C ALA A 24 -35.54 8.99 32.88
N ILE A 25 -35.42 7.84 32.21
CA ILE A 25 -34.14 7.30 31.80
C ILE A 25 -33.60 8.29 30.77
N THR A 26 -32.61 9.07 31.18
CA THR A 26 -31.79 9.90 30.31
C THR A 26 -31.09 8.97 29.32
N VAL A 27 -31.70 8.75 28.16
CA VAL A 27 -31.04 8.20 26.97
C VAL A 27 -30.16 9.30 26.38
N ALA A 28 -29.16 9.72 27.14
CA ALA A 28 -28.21 10.77 26.77
C ALA A 28 -26.78 10.37 27.18
N ALA A 29 -26.44 9.10 27.05
CA ALA A 29 -25.11 8.56 27.32
C ALA A 29 -24.84 7.25 26.57
N ALA A 30 -25.01 7.21 25.24
CA ALA A 30 -24.52 6.11 24.39
C ALA A 30 -24.58 6.43 22.89
N ALA A 31 -23.97 7.53 22.43
CA ALA A 31 -23.75 7.75 20.99
C ALA A 31 -22.70 8.84 20.73
N ALA A 32 -21.52 8.75 21.36
CA ALA A 32 -20.33 9.15 20.63
C ALA A 32 -19.99 7.95 19.74
N ALA A 33 -20.65 7.86 18.58
CA ALA A 33 -20.34 6.83 17.60
C ALA A 33 -18.86 6.98 17.23
N TYR A 34 -18.01 6.07 17.71
CA TYR A 34 -16.73 5.83 17.06
C TYR A 34 -17.11 5.38 15.64
N THR A 35 -17.01 6.29 14.68
CA THR A 35 -17.16 5.93 13.27
C THR A 35 -16.02 4.98 12.95
N THR A 36 -16.35 3.69 12.85
CA THR A 36 -15.41 2.68 12.41
C THR A 36 -14.92 3.05 11.01
N THR A 37 -13.62 2.91 10.78
CA THR A 37 -13.06 3.16 9.45
C THR A 37 -13.36 1.98 8.53
N THR A 38 -13.38 2.23 7.22
CA THR A 38 -13.63 1.21 6.20
C THR A 38 -12.64 0.05 6.35
N LEU A 39 -11.35 0.33 6.52
CA LEU A 39 -10.36 -0.73 6.72
C LEU A 39 -10.53 -1.46 8.05
N GLN A 40 -11.03 -0.81 9.09
CA GLN A 40 -11.28 -1.45 10.37
C GLN A 40 -12.50 -2.40 10.27
N ASP A 41 -13.54 -2.01 9.54
CA ASP A 41 -14.70 -2.86 9.27
C ASP A 41 -14.32 -4.08 8.40
N ILE A 42 -13.57 -3.86 7.32
CA ILE A 42 -13.11 -4.95 6.44
C ILE A 42 -12.18 -5.90 7.20
N ALA A 43 -11.20 -5.38 7.94
CA ALA A 43 -10.25 -6.21 8.69
C ALA A 43 -10.91 -7.04 9.79
N THR A 44 -12.03 -6.57 10.38
CA THR A 44 -12.77 -7.32 11.40
C THR A 44 -13.41 -8.59 10.83
N ASN A 45 -13.75 -8.58 9.54
CA ASN A 45 -14.31 -9.73 8.83
C ASN A 45 -13.24 -10.67 8.25
N HIS A 46 -11.97 -10.27 8.27
CA HIS A 46 -10.86 -11.05 7.73
C HIS A 46 -10.42 -12.15 8.70
N LYS A 47 -10.23 -13.38 8.21
CA LYS A 47 -9.71 -14.52 9.00
C LYS A 47 -8.51 -15.15 8.30
N PRO A 48 -7.34 -15.28 8.97
CA PRO A 48 -7.05 -14.82 10.35
C PRO A 48 -7.06 -13.29 10.48
N GLY A 49 -7.16 -12.80 11.72
CA GLY A 49 -7.19 -11.37 12.00
C GLY A 49 -5.91 -10.66 11.54
N ILE A 50 -6.03 -9.41 11.13
CA ILE A 50 -4.93 -8.61 10.56
C ILE A 50 -4.21 -7.84 11.65
N ALA A 51 -2.88 -7.96 11.69
CA ALA A 51 -2.05 -7.21 12.63
C ALA A 51 -2.01 -5.71 12.28
N LYS A 52 -1.71 -4.88 13.27
CA LYS A 52 -1.70 -3.42 13.17
C LYS A 52 -0.34 -2.87 13.58
N VAL A 53 0.26 -2.06 12.72
CA VAL A 53 1.46 -1.27 13.00
C VAL A 53 1.02 0.12 13.43
N VAL A 54 1.25 0.45 14.69
CA VAL A 54 0.86 1.74 15.27
C VAL A 54 2.03 2.71 15.18
N LEU A 55 1.78 3.88 14.61
CA LEU A 55 2.77 4.93 14.43
C LEU A 55 2.95 5.78 15.69
N LYS A 56 4.16 6.29 15.88
CA LYS A 56 4.48 7.28 16.92
C LYS A 56 3.63 8.53 16.75
N LYS A 57 3.24 9.13 17.88
CA LYS A 57 2.51 10.40 17.91
C LYS A 57 3.24 11.47 17.08
N GLY A 58 2.52 12.14 16.19
CA GLY A 58 3.07 13.19 15.32
C GLY A 58 3.80 12.69 14.07
N LYS A 59 3.92 11.37 13.84
CA LYS A 59 4.52 10.80 12.62
C LYS A 59 3.51 10.41 11.54
N THR A 60 2.21 10.48 11.84
CA THR A 60 1.13 10.06 10.95
C THR A 60 0.99 10.92 9.69
N GLN A 61 1.17 12.25 9.82
CA GLN A 61 0.81 13.19 8.75
C GLN A 61 1.56 12.92 7.45
N LEU A 62 2.86 12.62 7.53
CA LEU A 62 3.71 12.28 6.38
C LEU A 62 3.12 11.17 5.49
N PHE A 63 2.48 10.17 6.11
CA PHE A 63 1.92 9.03 5.39
C PHE A 63 0.51 9.32 4.86
N ARG A 64 -0.26 10.15 5.57
CA ARG A 64 -1.54 10.67 5.07
C ARG A 64 -1.33 11.56 3.85
N ASP A 65 -0.22 12.30 3.81
CA ASP A 65 0.17 13.16 2.68
C ASP A 65 0.76 12.36 1.49
N GLY A 66 0.79 11.02 1.59
CA GLY A 66 1.08 10.15 0.46
C GLY A 66 2.46 9.50 0.43
N SER A 67 3.31 9.70 1.44
CA SER A 67 4.56 8.92 1.53
C SER A 67 4.23 7.43 1.67
N PRO A 68 4.67 6.55 0.75
CA PRO A 68 4.28 5.15 0.77
C PRO A 68 5.17 4.29 1.69
N MET A 69 6.19 4.87 2.32
CA MET A 69 7.25 4.11 3.00
C MET A 69 7.31 4.42 4.49
N VAL A 70 6.64 3.59 5.31
CA VAL A 70 6.72 3.68 6.77
C VAL A 70 8.06 3.13 7.23
N TYR A 71 8.96 4.03 7.61
CA TYR A 71 10.27 3.65 8.14
C TYR A 71 10.16 3.13 9.58
N SER A 72 11.06 2.21 9.97
CA SER A 72 11.06 1.56 11.29
C SER A 72 11.04 2.55 12.46
N GLY A 73 11.77 3.67 12.33
CA GLY A 73 11.79 4.75 13.33
C GLY A 73 10.45 5.46 13.57
N ALA A 74 9.47 5.33 12.67
CA ALA A 74 8.12 5.88 12.81
C ALA A 74 7.17 4.95 13.60
N VAL A 75 7.53 3.68 13.79
CA VAL A 75 6.70 2.68 14.46
C VAL A 75 6.84 2.82 15.99
N ASP A 76 5.71 2.84 16.68
CA ASP A 76 5.62 2.83 18.15
C ASP A 76 5.50 1.40 18.68
N ARG A 77 4.51 0.66 18.16
CA ARG A 77 4.23 -0.72 18.56
C ARG A 77 3.52 -1.49 17.45
N ILE A 78 3.56 -2.81 17.56
CA ILE A 78 2.83 -3.73 16.68
C ILE A 78 1.81 -4.50 17.53
N ILE A 79 0.57 -4.53 17.06
CA ILE A 79 -0.56 -5.20 17.70
C ILE A 79 -0.99 -6.38 16.83
N GLY A 80 -0.87 -7.59 17.34
CA GLY A 80 -1.24 -8.82 16.63
C GLY A 80 -0.61 -10.03 17.31
N ARG A 81 -1.35 -11.14 17.39
CA ARG A 81 -0.84 -12.41 17.93
C ARG A 81 -1.27 -13.56 17.00
N PRO A 82 -0.33 -14.25 16.33
CA PRO A 82 1.13 -14.02 16.36
C PRO A 82 1.52 -12.66 15.73
N PRO A 83 2.74 -12.15 16.01
CA PRO A 83 3.27 -10.99 15.30
C PRO A 83 3.33 -11.22 13.79
N PRO A 84 3.15 -10.17 12.96
CA PRO A 84 3.26 -10.29 11.51
C PRO A 84 4.68 -10.66 11.09
N LYS A 85 4.78 -11.39 9.99
CA LYS A 85 6.03 -11.78 9.34
C LYS A 85 6.26 -10.94 8.09
N THR A 86 7.49 -10.92 7.57
CA THR A 86 7.80 -10.26 6.31
C THR A 86 6.89 -10.75 5.19
N GLY A 87 6.27 -9.81 4.48
CA GLY A 87 5.28 -10.03 3.43
C GLY A 87 3.84 -10.12 3.91
N ASP A 88 3.56 -10.11 5.22
CA ASP A 88 2.18 -10.12 5.73
C ASP A 88 1.48 -8.76 5.50
N ILE A 89 0.19 -8.84 5.23
CA ILE A 89 -0.69 -7.66 5.19
C ILE A 89 -0.89 -7.16 6.62
N VAL A 90 -0.70 -5.86 6.81
CA VAL A 90 -0.92 -5.17 8.08
C VAL A 90 -1.70 -3.88 7.87
N LEU A 91 -2.49 -3.52 8.89
CA LEU A 91 -3.01 -2.16 8.99
C LEU A 91 -1.92 -1.23 9.50
N VAL A 92 -1.86 -0.01 8.96
CA VAL A 92 -1.08 1.09 9.55
C VAL A 92 -2.04 2.03 10.24
N ALA A 93 -1.78 2.32 11.51
CA ALA A 93 -2.67 3.12 12.34
C ALA A 93 -1.94 4.28 13.02
N ASP A 94 -2.68 5.34 13.31
CA ASP A 94 -2.16 6.42 14.15
C ASP A 94 -2.07 6.01 15.63
N GLY A 95 -1.55 6.91 16.47
CA GLY A 95 -1.36 6.65 17.90
C GLY A 95 -2.66 6.35 18.68
N THR A 96 -3.84 6.63 18.11
CA THR A 96 -5.15 6.27 18.66
C THR A 96 -5.67 4.93 18.16
N GLU A 97 -4.83 4.20 17.41
CA GLU A 97 -5.12 2.91 16.77
C GLU A 97 -6.14 2.99 15.64
N LYS A 98 -6.47 4.19 15.17
CA LYS A 98 -7.32 4.37 13.99
C LYS A 98 -6.51 4.10 12.72
N PRO A 99 -6.94 3.19 11.83
CA PRO A 99 -6.26 2.94 10.56
C PRO A 99 -6.15 4.20 9.71
N ILE A 100 -5.01 4.35 9.05
CA ILE A 100 -4.74 5.37 8.03
C ILE A 100 -4.53 4.76 6.66
N GLY A 101 -4.38 3.44 6.59
CA GLY A 101 -4.08 2.67 5.40
C GLY A 101 -3.68 1.25 5.76
N TRP A 102 -3.32 0.48 4.75
CA TRP A 102 -2.76 -0.86 4.89
C TRP A 102 -1.57 -1.04 3.97
N GLY A 103 -0.74 -2.02 4.28
CA GLY A 103 0.46 -2.29 3.50
C GLY A 103 1.07 -3.64 3.82
N LEU A 104 2.23 -3.88 3.26
CA LEU A 104 3.01 -5.10 3.48
C LEU A 104 4.12 -4.84 4.47
N TYR A 105 4.16 -5.67 5.51
CA TYR A 105 5.12 -5.59 6.59
C TYR A 105 6.45 -6.22 6.19
N ASN A 106 7.56 -5.63 6.62
CA ASN A 106 8.88 -6.23 6.56
C ASN A 106 9.63 -5.90 7.86
N SER A 107 10.01 -6.91 8.64
CA SER A 107 10.71 -6.68 9.92
C SER A 107 12.19 -6.34 9.75
N VAL A 108 12.78 -6.64 8.59
CA VAL A 108 14.22 -6.48 8.32
C VAL A 108 14.50 -5.15 7.62
N SER A 109 13.62 -4.75 6.70
CA SER A 109 13.79 -3.51 5.93
C SER A 109 13.73 -2.25 6.79
N MET A 110 14.49 -1.23 6.38
CA MET A 110 14.32 0.14 6.89
C MET A 110 12.89 0.65 6.66
N PHE A 111 12.25 0.24 5.55
CA PHE A 111 10.86 0.54 5.20
C PHE A 111 9.95 -0.57 5.73
N CYS A 112 9.76 -0.54 7.05
CA CYS A 112 9.05 -1.55 7.82
C CYS A 112 7.62 -1.83 7.34
N VAL A 113 6.93 -0.84 6.77
CA VAL A 113 5.69 -1.08 5.99
C VAL A 113 5.74 -0.29 4.70
N ARG A 114 5.49 -0.97 3.58
CA ARG A 114 5.19 -0.32 2.30
C ARG A 114 3.67 -0.22 2.16
N LEU A 115 3.15 1.00 2.23
CA LEU A 115 1.72 1.31 2.13
C LEU A 115 1.21 1.03 0.72
N MET A 116 0.12 0.28 0.62
CA MET A 116 -0.51 -0.12 -0.64
C MET A 116 -1.77 0.71 -0.93
N GLN A 117 -2.56 0.97 0.11
CA GLN A 117 -3.77 1.77 0.02
C GLN A 117 -3.94 2.61 1.29
N LEU A 118 -4.38 3.85 1.12
CA LEU A 118 -4.77 4.70 2.25
C LEU A 118 -6.23 4.45 2.62
N GLU A 119 -6.59 4.76 3.86
CA GLU A 119 -7.97 4.64 4.34
C GLU A 119 -8.95 5.45 3.47
N ASP A 120 -8.60 6.69 3.11
CA ASP A 120 -9.45 7.56 2.29
C ASP A 120 -9.61 7.04 0.84
N GLU A 121 -8.69 6.18 0.40
CA GLU A 121 -8.84 5.47 -0.87
C GLU A 121 -9.70 4.22 -0.71
N ALA A 122 -9.48 3.43 0.34
CA ALA A 122 -10.33 2.28 0.64
C ALA A 122 -11.79 2.66 0.87
N ALA A 123 -12.04 3.83 1.47
CA ALA A 123 -13.38 4.38 1.63
C ALA A 123 -14.05 4.76 0.30
N ARG A 124 -13.26 5.15 -0.71
CA ARG A 124 -13.77 5.48 -2.05
C ARG A 124 -13.99 4.24 -2.90
N ASP A 125 -13.07 3.28 -2.79
CA ASP A 125 -13.15 2.01 -3.50
C ASP A 125 -12.65 0.86 -2.60
N PRO A 126 -13.57 0.17 -1.91
CA PRO A 126 -13.22 -0.93 -1.02
C PRO A 126 -12.96 -2.25 -1.78
N SER A 127 -13.16 -2.30 -3.10
CA SER A 127 -13.15 -3.56 -3.87
C SER A 127 -11.79 -4.27 -3.89
N TYR A 128 -10.70 -3.55 -3.63
CA TYR A 128 -9.33 -4.07 -3.54
C TYR A 128 -8.67 -3.82 -2.18
N ALA A 129 -9.47 -3.49 -1.15
CA ALA A 129 -8.95 -3.26 0.19
C ALA A 129 -8.54 -4.58 0.86
N LEU A 130 -7.29 -4.62 1.37
CA LEU A 130 -6.69 -5.80 2.01
C LEU A 130 -6.60 -7.03 1.08
N ASP A 131 -6.61 -6.81 -0.23
CA ASP A 131 -6.50 -7.84 -1.25
C ASP A 131 -5.37 -7.46 -2.23
N MET A 132 -4.26 -8.21 -2.17
CA MET A 132 -3.09 -7.92 -3.00
C MET A 132 -3.29 -8.24 -4.47
N ASP A 133 -4.07 -9.28 -4.81
CA ASP A 133 -4.31 -9.66 -6.20
C ASP A 133 -5.15 -8.57 -6.90
N ARG A 134 -6.25 -8.15 -6.26
CA ARG A 134 -7.10 -7.06 -6.75
C ARG A 134 -6.39 -5.71 -6.76
N LEU A 135 -5.53 -5.45 -5.79
CA LEU A 135 -4.73 -4.23 -5.77
C LEU A 135 -3.72 -4.22 -6.94
N LEU A 136 -3.05 -5.35 -7.22
CA LEU A 136 -2.13 -5.47 -8.35
C LEU A 136 -2.86 -5.25 -9.68
N GLU A 137 -4.00 -5.92 -9.89
CA GLU A 137 -4.86 -5.72 -11.06
C GLU A 137 -5.19 -4.24 -11.26
N THR A 138 -5.65 -3.58 -10.20
CA THR A 138 -6.07 -2.18 -10.22
C THR A 138 -4.91 -1.23 -10.51
N ARG A 139 -3.76 -1.41 -9.84
CA ARG A 139 -2.60 -0.51 -9.96
C ARG A 139 -1.86 -0.67 -11.27
N ILE A 140 -1.68 -1.91 -11.72
CA ILE A 140 -1.06 -2.19 -13.02
C ILE A 140 -1.98 -1.67 -14.14
N GLY A 141 -3.30 -1.88 -14.04
CA GLY A 141 -4.28 -1.29 -14.95
C GLY A 141 -4.18 0.24 -15.02
N ALA A 142 -4.19 0.91 -13.87
CA ALA A 142 -4.02 2.37 -13.81
C ALA A 142 -2.68 2.85 -14.40
N ALA A 143 -1.60 2.09 -14.20
CA ALA A 143 -0.30 2.40 -14.79
C ALA A 143 -0.34 2.27 -16.32
N ILE A 144 -0.95 1.22 -16.86
CA ILE A 144 -1.17 1.03 -18.31
C ILE A 144 -1.95 2.23 -18.88
N ASP A 145 -3.07 2.58 -18.26
CA ASP A 145 -3.94 3.68 -18.74
C ASP A 145 -3.22 5.02 -18.71
N LEU A 146 -2.40 5.28 -17.68
CA LEU A 146 -1.56 6.47 -17.62
C LEU A 146 -0.57 6.52 -18.79
N ARG A 147 0.09 5.41 -19.13
CA ARG A 147 1.05 5.38 -20.24
C ARG A 147 0.36 5.55 -21.59
N LYS A 148 -0.81 4.95 -21.77
CA LYS A 148 -1.65 5.16 -22.96
C LYS A 148 -2.06 6.62 -23.11
N ALA A 149 -2.47 7.27 -22.01
CA ALA A 149 -2.82 8.70 -22.00
C ALA A 149 -1.61 9.61 -22.34
N LEU A 150 -0.39 9.16 -22.03
CA LEU A 150 0.86 9.81 -22.44
C LEU A 150 1.27 9.48 -23.88
N GLY A 151 0.48 8.69 -24.60
CA GLY A 151 0.76 8.27 -25.98
C GLY A 151 1.82 7.19 -26.11
N LEU A 152 1.99 6.33 -25.08
CA LEU A 152 2.97 5.24 -25.07
C LEU A 152 2.29 3.85 -25.18
N PRO A 153 2.85 2.92 -25.97
CA PRO A 153 3.91 3.15 -26.96
C PRO A 153 3.44 4.09 -28.09
N SER A 154 4.38 4.69 -28.81
CA SER A 154 4.09 5.62 -29.92
C SER A 154 4.73 5.15 -31.22
N ALA A 155 4.40 5.80 -32.33
CA ALA A 155 5.10 5.59 -33.61
C ALA A 155 6.61 5.93 -33.54
N HIS A 156 7.04 6.67 -32.52
CA HIS A 156 8.43 7.06 -32.35
C HIS A 156 9.18 6.20 -31.34
N THR A 157 8.49 5.47 -30.46
CA THR A 157 9.14 4.63 -29.45
C THR A 157 8.27 3.47 -29.01
N ASN A 158 8.90 2.30 -28.90
CA ASN A 158 8.34 1.11 -28.27
C ASN A 158 9.00 0.79 -26.92
N ALA A 159 9.80 1.73 -26.38
CA ALA A 159 10.51 1.58 -25.13
C ALA A 159 10.06 2.60 -24.10
N TYR A 160 9.51 2.12 -22.98
CA TYR A 160 8.96 2.97 -21.93
C TYR A 160 8.89 2.25 -20.59
N ARG A 161 8.80 3.03 -19.52
CA ARG A 161 8.51 2.50 -18.19
C ARG A 161 7.02 2.32 -18.01
N LEU A 162 6.59 1.08 -17.92
CA LEU A 162 5.19 0.72 -17.65
C LEU A 162 4.82 0.93 -16.17
N VAL A 163 5.68 0.50 -15.24
CA VAL A 163 5.47 0.70 -13.79
C VAL A 163 6.68 1.38 -13.17
N ASN A 164 6.45 2.44 -12.40
CA ASN A 164 7.43 3.34 -11.82
C ASN A 164 7.38 3.35 -10.28
N SER A 165 7.42 2.16 -9.68
CA SER A 165 7.60 1.98 -8.23
C SER A 165 6.62 2.84 -7.41
N GLU A 166 7.12 3.74 -6.56
CA GLU A 166 6.33 4.65 -5.72
C GLU A 166 5.42 5.57 -6.55
N GLY A 167 5.85 5.96 -7.76
CA GLY A 167 5.08 6.82 -8.65
C GLY A 167 3.76 6.20 -9.11
N ASP A 168 3.71 4.87 -9.19
CA ASP A 168 2.49 4.09 -9.47
C ASP A 168 1.96 3.35 -8.25
N ARG A 169 2.45 3.71 -7.05
CA ARG A 169 2.00 3.17 -5.77
C ARG A 169 2.23 1.66 -5.64
N LEU A 170 3.28 1.15 -6.28
CA LEU A 170 3.79 -0.21 -6.22
C LEU A 170 5.28 -0.17 -5.82
N SER A 171 5.57 0.41 -4.66
CA SER A 171 6.93 0.67 -4.17
C SER A 171 7.82 -0.58 -4.20
N GLY A 172 8.92 -0.53 -4.95
CA GLY A 172 9.85 -1.63 -5.16
C GLY A 172 9.65 -2.42 -6.46
N LEU A 173 8.56 -2.17 -7.21
CA LEU A 173 8.29 -2.78 -8.50
C LEU A 173 8.53 -1.79 -9.64
N ILE A 174 9.43 -2.14 -10.55
CA ILE A 174 9.64 -1.42 -11.81
C ILE A 174 9.40 -2.39 -12.96
N VAL A 175 8.69 -1.93 -13.99
CA VAL A 175 8.51 -2.67 -15.23
C VAL A 175 8.89 -1.76 -16.39
N ASP A 176 9.98 -2.09 -17.07
CA ASP A 176 10.45 -1.40 -18.26
C ASP A 176 10.15 -2.27 -19.50
N VAL A 177 9.44 -1.70 -20.46
CA VAL A 177 9.05 -2.36 -21.71
C VAL A 177 10.00 -1.92 -22.82
N PHE A 178 10.47 -2.87 -23.62
CA PHE A 178 11.34 -2.68 -24.76
C PHE A 178 10.82 -3.51 -25.95
N GLY A 179 9.93 -2.92 -26.76
CA GLY A 179 9.20 -3.68 -27.77
C GLY A 179 8.37 -4.78 -27.12
N GLU A 180 8.67 -6.04 -27.46
CA GLU A 180 7.93 -7.20 -26.95
C GLU A 180 8.48 -7.79 -25.64
N LEU A 181 9.53 -7.17 -25.09
CA LEU A 181 10.15 -7.59 -23.82
C LEU A 181 9.75 -6.66 -22.68
N ALA A 182 9.28 -7.25 -21.58
CA ALA A 182 9.19 -6.59 -20.29
C ALA A 182 10.33 -7.03 -19.38
N VAL A 183 11.12 -6.08 -18.89
CA VAL A 183 12.10 -6.29 -17.83
C VAL A 183 11.47 -5.84 -16.50
N ILE A 184 11.23 -6.80 -15.62
CA ILE A 184 10.67 -6.55 -14.29
C ILE A 184 11.82 -6.49 -13.30
N ALA A 185 12.04 -5.32 -12.69
CA ALA A 185 13.01 -5.15 -11.63
C ALA A 185 12.31 -5.15 -10.27
N SER A 186 12.82 -6.00 -9.38
CA SER A 186 12.32 -6.18 -8.02
C SER A 186 13.35 -5.69 -7.02
N SER A 187 12.92 -4.81 -6.11
CA SER A 187 13.76 -4.23 -5.06
C SER A 187 13.06 -4.19 -3.69
N ALA A 188 12.00 -4.98 -3.52
CA ALA A 188 11.31 -5.14 -2.24
C ALA A 188 10.85 -6.59 -2.06
N ALA A 189 10.89 -7.10 -0.82
CA ALA A 189 10.60 -8.51 -0.56
C ALA A 189 9.19 -8.94 -0.99
N TRP A 190 8.22 -8.01 -0.94
CA TRP A 190 6.87 -8.32 -1.40
C TRP A 190 6.79 -8.54 -2.92
N VAL A 191 7.63 -7.88 -3.70
CA VAL A 191 7.63 -8.03 -5.17
C VAL A 191 8.06 -9.44 -5.54
N GLU A 192 9.06 -9.99 -4.84
CA GLU A 192 9.43 -11.40 -4.95
C GLU A 192 8.31 -12.33 -4.47
N LYS A 193 7.64 -12.01 -3.35
CA LYS A 193 6.52 -12.80 -2.83
C LYS A 193 5.36 -12.94 -3.83
N TYR A 194 5.03 -11.87 -4.56
CA TYR A 194 3.93 -11.83 -5.53
C TYR A 194 4.40 -11.90 -6.99
N ARG A 195 5.58 -12.51 -7.22
CA ARG A 195 6.19 -12.58 -8.54
C ARG A 195 5.27 -13.21 -9.59
N GLN A 196 4.62 -14.32 -9.25
CA GLN A 196 3.77 -15.07 -10.18
C GLN A 196 2.55 -14.24 -10.62
N GLU A 197 1.91 -13.55 -9.68
CA GLU A 197 0.77 -12.68 -9.94
C GLU A 197 1.19 -11.50 -10.83
N ILE A 198 2.32 -10.86 -10.50
CA ILE A 198 2.88 -9.75 -11.28
C ILE A 198 3.20 -10.21 -12.71
N GLU A 199 3.94 -11.30 -12.89
CA GLU A 199 4.26 -11.86 -14.20
C GLU A 199 2.97 -12.21 -14.98
N SER A 200 1.97 -12.79 -14.32
CA SER A 200 0.65 -13.06 -14.90
C SER A 200 -0.03 -11.78 -15.41
N TYR A 201 -0.09 -10.71 -14.62
CA TYR A 201 -0.70 -9.45 -15.06
C TYR A 201 0.06 -8.80 -16.21
N ILE A 202 1.40 -8.80 -16.17
CA ILE A 202 2.23 -8.23 -17.23
C ILE A 202 2.11 -9.05 -18.53
N SER A 203 2.01 -10.37 -18.46
CA SER A 203 1.87 -11.24 -19.63
C SER A 203 0.55 -11.09 -20.39
N ARG A 204 -0.47 -10.48 -19.76
CA ARG A 204 -1.78 -10.23 -20.40
C ARG A 204 -1.78 -8.98 -21.29
N ILE A 205 -0.71 -8.20 -21.27
CA ILE A 205 -0.56 -7.02 -22.13
C ILE A 205 -0.19 -7.52 -23.52
N ASN A 206 -1.05 -7.27 -24.50
CA ASN A 206 -0.99 -7.83 -25.85
C ASN A 206 0.37 -7.66 -26.55
N GLU A 207 1.09 -6.60 -26.24
CA GLU A 207 2.37 -6.25 -26.86
C GLU A 207 3.57 -7.00 -26.24
N ILE A 208 3.40 -7.70 -25.11
CA ILE A 208 4.50 -8.32 -24.36
C ILE A 208 4.52 -9.84 -24.59
N ASN A 209 5.55 -10.33 -25.26
CA ASN A 209 5.77 -11.76 -25.53
C ASN A 209 6.82 -12.39 -24.61
N HIS A 210 7.70 -11.58 -24.04
CA HIS A 210 8.82 -12.03 -23.21
C HIS A 210 8.87 -11.25 -21.91
N ILE A 211 9.10 -11.97 -20.81
CA ILE A 211 9.32 -11.37 -19.50
C ILE A 211 10.70 -11.79 -19.00
N LYS A 212 11.47 -10.82 -18.53
CA LYS A 212 12.72 -11.03 -17.82
C LYS A 212 12.61 -10.46 -16.42
N TRP A 213 12.73 -11.33 -15.41
CA TRP A 213 12.85 -10.92 -14.02
C TRP A 213 14.30 -10.53 -13.70
N ARG A 214 14.49 -9.41 -13.01
CA ARG A 214 15.80 -8.88 -12.63
C ARG A 214 15.77 -8.44 -11.16
N PRO A 215 16.08 -9.35 -10.22
CA PRO A 215 16.12 -8.99 -8.80
C PRO A 215 17.30 -8.05 -8.52
N SER A 216 17.08 -7.07 -7.65
CA SER A 216 18.12 -6.14 -7.20
C SER A 216 18.81 -6.71 -5.97
N ALA A 217 19.76 -7.61 -6.19
CA ALA A 217 20.44 -8.42 -5.16
C ALA A 217 20.81 -7.67 -3.87
N ASP A 218 21.52 -6.55 -4.03
CA ASP A 218 22.04 -5.77 -2.92
C ASP A 218 20.90 -5.17 -2.08
N ILE A 219 19.83 -4.69 -2.74
CA ILE A 219 18.67 -4.11 -2.07
C ILE A 219 17.83 -5.21 -1.41
N LEU A 220 17.64 -6.35 -2.08
CA LEU A 220 16.85 -7.46 -1.55
C LEU A 220 17.52 -8.08 -0.31
N LYS A 221 18.85 -8.03 -0.22
CA LYS A 221 19.59 -8.37 1.00
C LYS A 221 19.21 -7.46 2.17
N GLU A 222 19.06 -6.16 1.94
CA GLU A 222 18.56 -5.20 2.96
C GLU A 222 17.08 -5.42 3.30
N GLU A 223 16.31 -6.06 2.42
CA GLU A 223 14.93 -6.49 2.66
C GLU A 223 14.84 -7.86 3.36
N GLY A 224 15.96 -8.50 3.65
CA GLY A 224 16.03 -9.80 4.33
C GLY A 224 15.88 -11.01 3.42
N LEU A 225 16.12 -10.86 2.11
CA LEU A 225 16.15 -11.96 1.14
C LEU A 225 17.57 -12.18 0.61
N GLU A 226 18.06 -13.42 0.69
CA GLU A 226 19.30 -13.83 0.02
C GLU A 226 18.96 -14.46 -1.34
N LEU A 227 19.55 -13.96 -2.44
CA LEU A 227 19.23 -14.45 -3.78
C LEU A 227 19.65 -15.91 -4.04
N THR A 228 20.48 -16.50 -3.18
CA THR A 228 20.79 -17.94 -3.22
C THR A 228 19.56 -18.82 -2.99
N ASP A 229 18.48 -18.25 -2.45
CA ASP A 229 17.19 -18.93 -2.23
C ASP A 229 16.19 -18.73 -3.40
N LEU A 230 16.54 -17.94 -4.41
CA LEU A 230 15.70 -17.72 -5.59
C LEU A 230 16.23 -18.57 -6.75
N ASP A 231 15.57 -19.70 -6.95
CA ASP A 231 15.90 -20.68 -7.97
C ASP A 231 16.03 -20.03 -9.37
N ASP A 232 17.18 -20.21 -10.02
CA ASP A 232 17.50 -19.79 -11.38
C ASP A 232 16.69 -20.58 -12.45
N SER A 233 15.58 -21.21 -12.07
CA SER A 233 14.94 -22.28 -12.85
C SER A 233 13.99 -21.84 -13.96
N VAL A 234 14.08 -20.59 -14.41
CA VAL A 234 13.59 -20.23 -15.75
C VAL A 234 14.80 -20.06 -16.64
N ALA A 235 15.14 -21.13 -17.36
CA ALA A 235 16.15 -21.13 -18.39
C ALA A 235 16.01 -19.86 -19.25
N SER A 236 17.04 -19.02 -19.20
CA SER A 236 17.16 -17.85 -20.07
C SER A 236 16.95 -18.34 -21.50
N PRO A 237 15.93 -17.86 -22.25
CA PRO A 237 15.79 -18.21 -23.64
C PRO A 237 17.10 -17.86 -24.35
N SER A 238 17.53 -18.73 -25.26
CA SER A 238 18.63 -18.49 -26.20
C SER A 238 18.63 -17.04 -26.68
N LEU A 239 19.80 -16.39 -26.73
CA LEU A 239 20.09 -15.08 -27.35
C LEU A 239 18.92 -14.56 -28.21
N GLN A 240 18.00 -13.83 -27.58
CA GLN A 240 16.92 -13.15 -28.29
C GLN A 240 17.30 -11.69 -28.36
N THR A 241 17.35 -11.19 -29.59
CA THR A 241 17.61 -9.79 -29.82
C THR A 241 16.29 -9.08 -30.08
N VAL A 242 15.95 -8.13 -29.23
CA VAL A 242 14.71 -7.35 -29.41
C VAL A 242 15.04 -6.04 -30.10
N LYS A 243 14.26 -5.72 -31.13
CA LYS A 243 14.38 -4.46 -31.89
C LYS A 243 13.74 -3.34 -31.07
N VAL A 244 14.58 -2.45 -30.54
CA VAL A 244 14.12 -1.27 -29.79
C VAL A 244 14.19 -0.04 -30.67
N GLU A 245 13.05 0.62 -30.81
CA GLU A 245 12.90 1.90 -31.51
C GLU A 245 12.89 3.02 -30.47
N ASN A 246 13.94 3.86 -30.51
CA ASN A 246 14.17 5.02 -29.65
C ASN A 246 13.86 4.83 -28.15
N ILE A 247 14.90 4.61 -27.34
CA ILE A 247 14.71 4.59 -25.87
C ILE A 247 14.43 6.02 -25.39
N LEU A 248 13.25 6.26 -24.80
CA LEU A 248 12.85 7.51 -24.16
C LEU A 248 12.52 7.25 -22.69
N LEU A 249 13.56 7.10 -21.87
CA LEU A 249 13.40 6.96 -20.43
C LEU A 249 13.33 8.35 -19.79
N HIS A 250 12.15 8.72 -19.29
CA HIS A 250 11.96 9.92 -18.49
C HIS A 250 12.29 9.62 -17.04
N PHE A 251 13.48 10.01 -16.60
CA PHE A 251 13.81 10.10 -15.18
C PHE A 251 13.43 11.51 -14.72
N GLY A 252 12.76 11.63 -13.57
CA GLY A 252 12.29 12.92 -13.05
C GLY A 252 13.34 14.04 -13.13
N THR A 253 12.85 15.23 -13.51
CA THR A 253 13.54 16.50 -13.77
C THR A 253 14.66 16.47 -14.83
N ASN A 254 14.28 16.80 -16.06
CA ASN A 254 15.10 17.33 -17.16
C ASN A 254 16.28 16.48 -17.67
N SER A 255 16.15 15.16 -17.76
CA SER A 255 17.06 14.37 -18.59
C SER A 255 16.32 13.39 -19.50
N THR A 256 16.43 13.63 -20.80
CA THR A 256 15.99 12.72 -21.87
C THR A 256 17.24 12.18 -22.54
N LEU A 257 17.50 10.89 -22.41
CA LEU A 257 18.53 10.20 -23.19
C LEU A 257 17.84 9.59 -24.41
N THR A 258 18.15 10.09 -25.61
CA THR A 258 17.64 9.53 -26.87
C THR A 258 18.69 8.61 -27.47
N TYR A 259 18.32 7.37 -27.77
CA TYR A 259 19.19 6.44 -28.48
C TYR A 259 18.46 5.79 -29.66
N SER A 260 19.02 5.89 -30.88
CA SER A 260 18.47 5.29 -32.10
C SER A 260 19.02 3.87 -32.32
N TRP A 261 18.16 2.96 -32.81
CA TRP A 261 18.39 1.55 -33.20
C TRP A 261 19.37 0.75 -32.32
N LYS A 262 18.82 -0.01 -31.36
CA LYS A 262 19.65 -0.84 -30.46
C LYS A 262 19.08 -2.25 -30.32
N LEU A 263 19.95 -3.22 -30.58
CA LEU A 263 19.74 -4.62 -30.26
C LEU A 263 20.02 -4.79 -28.76
N LEU A 264 19.03 -5.25 -27.99
CA LEU A 264 19.22 -5.61 -26.58
C LEU A 264 19.50 -7.11 -26.46
N ASP A 265 20.65 -7.46 -25.86
CA ASP A 265 20.92 -8.82 -25.39
C ASP A 265 20.29 -9.05 -24.01
N LEU A 266 19.51 -10.14 -23.91
CA LEU A 266 18.79 -10.55 -22.72
C LEU A 266 19.69 -11.15 -21.63
N ASN A 267 20.95 -11.51 -21.87
CA ASN A 267 21.81 -12.11 -20.83
C ASN A 267 22.61 -11.09 -20.01
N GLY A 268 22.68 -9.86 -20.47
CA GLY A 268 23.28 -8.74 -19.77
C GLY A 268 23.01 -7.54 -20.64
N LEU A 269 22.25 -6.57 -20.13
CA LEU A 269 21.62 -5.46 -20.86
C LEU A 269 22.69 -4.66 -21.65
N THR A 270 23.10 -5.20 -22.79
CA THR A 270 24.22 -4.74 -23.60
C THR A 270 23.59 -4.15 -24.83
N ILE A 271 23.88 -2.88 -25.01
CA ILE A 271 23.34 -2.08 -26.07
C ILE A 271 24.35 -2.12 -27.22
N PHE A 272 23.98 -2.76 -28.34
CA PHE A 272 24.80 -2.67 -29.55
C PHE A 272 24.41 -1.42 -30.35
N PRO A 273 25.36 -0.57 -30.76
CA PRO A 273 25.08 0.48 -31.75
C PRO A 273 24.66 -0.20 -33.07
N GLY A 274 23.56 0.27 -33.68
CA GLY A 274 23.10 -0.24 -34.97
C GLY A 274 24.18 -0.11 -36.06
N LEU A 275 24.36 -1.18 -36.84
CA LEU A 275 25.14 -1.19 -38.09
C LEU A 275 24.39 -0.47 -39.22
#